data_AF-A0A969VTI9-F1
#
_entry.id   AF-A0A969VTI9-F1
#
_cell.length_a   1.000
_cell.length_b   1.000
_cell.length_c   1.000
_cell.angle_alpha   90.00
_cell.angle_beta   90.00
_cell.angle_gamma   90.00
#
_symmetry.space_group_name_H-M   'P 1'
#
loop_
_entity.id
_entity.type
_entity.pdbx_description
1 polymer ?
#
loop_
_entity_poly.entity_id
_entity_poly.type
_entity_poly.pdbx_seq_one_letter_code
_entity_poly.pdbx_strand_id
1 'polypeptide(L)'
;QHKIKFIGPSSELIRKMGDKIEAKKIAKSLGLPIVSGSETGIKEVSEAIKISKQIGFPVLIKAAGGGGGKGMRIVHSEDKLEENIKIAQTEAKKFFNNEEVFIEKFFENPRHIEVQILSDGKDNTVHLGERDCSVQRRYQKIIEESPCPVINEEQRKYLLDVSVNAISKLGYEGAGTLEFIYDKGKFYFLEMNTRLQVEHPVTEEVTGVDLVKRQIEIASTGKLNLQQKDITFFGHAIECRINAEDPSKDFLPSAGTIKTYNQPSGPGTRVDSCVFQGCKIPPYYDSLVAKLICHGRDRTSAISRLKRSLDEFVIEGVSTTIDLHKKILRNEDFINSKYDVNWLSKTKFY
;
A
#
# COMPACT_ATOMS: atom_id res chain seq x y z
N GLN A 1 8.09 28.39 -13.11
CA GLN A 1 8.45 28.76 -14.49
C GLN A 1 7.26 28.69 -15.45
N HIS A 2 6.52 27.58 -15.50
CA HIS A 2 5.43 27.40 -16.50
C HIS A 2 4.04 27.85 -16.05
N LYS A 3 3.85 28.30 -14.79
CA LYS A 3 2.55 28.70 -14.20
C LYS A 3 1.44 27.63 -14.31
N ILE A 4 1.83 26.35 -14.43
CA ILE A 4 0.90 25.21 -14.37
C ILE A 4 0.89 24.70 -12.93
N LYS A 5 -0.29 24.62 -12.33
CA LYS A 5 -0.46 24.07 -10.98
C LYS A 5 -0.36 22.54 -11.05
N PHE A 6 0.58 21.99 -10.29
CA PHE A 6 0.66 20.56 -10.05
C PHE A 6 -0.41 20.16 -9.02
N ILE A 7 -1.20 19.13 -9.32
CA ILE A 7 -2.22 18.60 -8.39
C ILE A 7 -1.54 17.60 -7.47
N GLY A 8 -1.04 18.10 -6.33
CA GLY A 8 -0.30 17.30 -5.37
C GLY A 8 0.78 18.12 -4.64
N PRO A 9 1.65 17.44 -3.89
CA PRO A 9 2.63 18.12 -3.04
C PRO A 9 3.74 18.79 -3.88
N SER A 10 4.53 19.63 -3.22
CA SER A 10 5.66 20.30 -3.86
C SER A 10 6.70 19.29 -4.36
N SER A 11 7.42 19.64 -5.43
CA SER A 11 8.50 18.79 -5.96
C SER A 11 9.62 18.52 -4.95
N GLU A 12 9.85 19.45 -4.03
CA GLU A 12 10.78 19.27 -2.92
C GLU A 12 10.31 18.16 -1.95
N LEU A 13 9.04 18.18 -1.56
CA LEU A 13 8.47 17.14 -0.70
C LEU A 13 8.44 15.78 -1.41
N ILE A 14 8.09 15.75 -2.69
CA ILE A 14 8.14 14.50 -3.49
C ILE A 14 9.55 13.92 -3.47
N ARG A 15 10.58 14.74 -3.66
CA ARG A 15 11.98 14.30 -3.62
C ARG A 15 12.39 13.82 -2.23
N LYS A 16 12.09 14.58 -1.17
CA LYS A 16 12.46 14.23 0.21
C LYS A 16 11.77 12.95 0.69
N MET A 17 10.50 12.78 0.39
CA MET A 17 9.73 11.60 0.79
C MET A 17 9.99 10.37 -0.10
N GLY A 18 10.51 10.58 -1.32
CA GLY A 18 10.95 9.50 -2.20
C GLY A 18 12.29 8.88 -1.81
N ASP A 19 13.12 9.59 -1.03
CA ASP A 19 14.35 9.05 -0.45
C ASP A 19 14.03 8.35 0.88
N LYS A 20 14.30 7.05 0.97
CA LYS A 20 13.93 6.24 2.14
C LYS A 20 14.63 6.63 3.43
N ILE A 21 15.85 7.14 3.35
CA ILE A 21 16.62 7.54 4.52
C ILE A 21 16.11 8.91 4.98
N GLU A 22 15.95 9.85 4.05
CA GLU A 22 15.46 11.19 4.36
C GLU A 22 14.00 11.15 4.86
N ALA A 23 13.14 10.37 4.21
CA ALA A 23 11.75 10.17 4.64
C ALA A 23 11.66 9.66 6.08
N LYS A 24 12.56 8.76 6.50
CA LYS A 24 12.59 8.26 7.88
C LYS A 24 13.10 9.28 8.88
N LYS A 25 14.09 10.09 8.51
CA LYS A 25 14.57 11.19 9.35
C LYS A 25 13.44 12.20 9.59
N ILE A 26 12.72 12.55 8.53
CA ILE A 26 11.52 13.41 8.59
C ILE A 26 10.44 12.74 9.45
N ALA A 27 10.11 11.47 9.21
CA ALA A 27 9.12 10.76 10.00
C ALA A 27 9.46 10.74 11.50
N LYS A 28 10.73 10.49 11.84
CA LYS A 28 11.25 10.51 13.21
C LYS A 28 11.12 11.89 13.85
N SER A 29 11.50 12.96 13.13
CA SER A 29 11.40 14.34 13.65
C SER A 29 9.95 14.79 13.82
N LEU A 30 9.03 14.22 13.04
CA LEU A 30 7.59 14.45 13.15
C LEU A 30 6.92 13.60 14.24
N GLY A 31 7.65 12.68 14.89
CA GLY A 31 7.16 11.84 15.98
C GLY A 31 6.44 10.57 15.52
N LEU A 32 6.57 10.18 14.26
CA LEU A 32 6.04 8.89 13.79
C LEU A 32 6.86 7.74 14.38
N PRO A 33 6.22 6.61 14.73
CA PRO A 33 6.95 5.45 15.20
C PRO A 33 7.75 4.87 14.04
N ILE A 34 9.07 4.82 14.13
CA ILE A 34 9.94 4.32 13.06
C ILE A 34 10.44 2.90 13.35
N VAL A 35 10.74 2.15 12.28
CA VAL A 35 11.42 0.85 12.41
C VAL A 35 12.81 1.06 13.02
N SER A 36 13.18 0.22 13.98
CA SER A 36 14.55 0.21 14.52
C SER A 36 15.53 -0.23 13.43
N GLY A 37 16.61 0.53 13.25
CA GLY A 37 17.50 0.38 12.11
C GLY A 37 18.70 1.31 12.17
N SER A 38 19.52 1.29 11.13
CA SER A 38 20.58 2.28 10.93
C SER A 38 19.98 3.63 10.53
N GLU A 39 20.55 4.73 11.06
CA GLU A 39 20.08 6.09 10.75
C GLU A 39 20.64 6.63 9.42
N THR A 40 21.73 6.02 8.96
CA THR A 40 22.42 6.31 7.71
C THR A 40 22.73 5.01 6.96
N GLY A 41 23.22 5.14 5.73
CA GLY A 41 23.84 4.02 5.05
C GLY A 41 25.00 3.43 5.86
N ILE A 42 25.14 2.10 5.78
CA ILE A 42 26.21 1.34 6.42
C ILE A 42 27.53 1.66 5.71
N LYS A 43 28.51 2.15 6.47
CA LYS A 43 29.86 2.41 5.94
C LYS A 43 30.83 1.27 6.21
N GLU A 44 30.69 0.66 7.38
CA GLU A 44 31.60 -0.38 7.87
C GLU A 44 30.82 -1.60 8.37
N VAL A 45 31.39 -2.80 8.18
CA VAL A 45 30.76 -4.05 8.63
C VAL A 45 30.61 -4.09 10.16
N SER A 46 31.55 -3.48 10.90
CA SER A 46 31.51 -3.40 12.37
C SER A 46 30.30 -2.61 12.88
N GLU A 47 29.92 -1.54 12.19
CA GLU A 47 28.71 -0.76 12.46
C GLU A 47 27.46 -1.63 12.25
N ALA A 48 27.40 -2.35 11.14
CA ALA A 48 26.30 -3.26 10.83
C ALA A 48 26.10 -4.36 11.88
N ILE A 49 27.20 -4.96 12.38
CA ILE A 49 27.15 -5.97 13.45
C ILE A 49 26.56 -5.37 14.72
N LYS A 50 27.03 -4.19 15.14
CA LYS A 50 26.54 -3.51 16.35
C LYS A 50 25.04 -3.21 16.26
N ILE A 51 24.59 -2.66 15.14
CA ILE A 51 23.19 -2.33 14.90
C ILE A 51 22.34 -3.59 14.88
N SER A 52 22.79 -4.64 14.19
CA SER A 52 22.05 -5.91 14.11
C SER A 52 21.91 -6.59 15.48
N LYS A 53 22.92 -6.51 16.34
CA LYS A 53 22.83 -6.99 17.74
C LYS A 53 21.85 -6.20 18.59
N GLN A 54 21.76 -4.88 18.40
CA GLN A 54 20.81 -4.03 19.12
C GLN A 54 19.36 -4.29 18.69
N ILE A 55 19.14 -4.53 17.39
CA ILE A 55 17.83 -4.83 16.82
C ILE A 55 17.38 -6.26 17.18
N GLY A 56 18.31 -7.20 17.16
CA GLY A 56 18.06 -8.64 17.19
C GLY A 56 17.82 -9.20 15.79
N PHE A 57 18.36 -10.40 15.53
CA PHE A 57 18.13 -11.12 14.28
C PHE A 57 16.74 -11.79 14.26
N PRO A 58 16.13 -12.01 13.08
CA PRO A 58 16.61 -11.61 11.76
C PRO A 58 16.54 -10.09 11.50
N VAL A 59 17.44 -9.61 10.64
CA VAL A 59 17.48 -8.22 10.16
C VAL A 59 17.28 -8.15 8.65
N LEU A 60 16.85 -6.99 8.17
CA LEU A 60 16.62 -6.71 6.75
C LEU A 60 17.63 -5.69 6.25
N ILE A 61 18.43 -6.05 5.25
CA ILE A 61 19.28 -5.12 4.51
C ILE A 61 18.46 -4.58 3.33
N LYS A 62 18.45 -3.26 3.13
CA LYS A 62 17.71 -2.59 2.04
C LYS A 62 18.60 -1.58 1.32
N ALA A 63 18.46 -1.50 -0.01
CA ALA A 63 19.04 -0.43 -0.82
C ALA A 63 18.32 0.91 -0.58
N ALA A 64 19.07 2.01 -0.46
CA ALA A 64 18.52 3.36 -0.26
C ALA A 64 17.64 3.82 -1.43
N GLY A 65 18.09 3.59 -2.67
CA GLY A 65 17.36 3.96 -3.90
C GLY A 65 16.37 2.92 -4.42
N GLY A 66 16.16 1.81 -3.69
CA GLY A 66 15.36 0.69 -4.19
C GLY A 66 13.85 0.81 -3.95
N GLY A 67 13.03 0.20 -4.81
CA GLY A 67 11.56 0.12 -4.70
C GLY A 67 10.99 -1.19 -5.28
N GLY A 68 9.76 -1.54 -4.93
CA GLY A 68 9.06 -2.70 -5.51
C GLY A 68 9.66 -4.07 -5.16
N GLY A 69 10.23 -4.22 -3.96
CA GLY A 69 10.75 -5.50 -3.46
C GLY A 69 12.15 -5.90 -3.93
N LYS A 70 12.80 -5.12 -4.80
CA LYS A 70 14.17 -5.38 -5.29
C LYS A 70 15.23 -4.73 -4.39
N GLY A 71 16.36 -5.43 -4.17
CA GLY A 71 17.45 -4.95 -3.33
C GLY A 71 17.19 -5.05 -1.83
N MET A 72 16.49 -6.10 -1.41
CA MET A 72 16.23 -6.42 0.00
C MET A 72 16.74 -7.82 0.34
N ARG A 73 17.42 -7.99 1.48
CA ARG A 73 17.95 -9.29 1.92
C ARG A 73 17.69 -9.52 3.41
N ILE A 74 17.14 -10.68 3.73
CA ILE A 74 16.90 -11.10 5.11
C ILE A 74 18.15 -11.84 5.59
N VAL A 75 18.69 -11.42 6.73
CA VAL A 75 19.85 -12.04 7.36
C VAL A 75 19.41 -12.60 8.70
N HIS A 76 19.59 -13.90 8.90
CA HIS A 76 19.15 -14.61 10.11
C HIS A 76 20.23 -14.71 11.20
N SER A 77 21.48 -14.42 10.87
CA SER A 77 22.61 -14.59 11.78
C SER A 77 23.79 -13.69 11.44
N GLU A 78 24.63 -13.41 12.43
CA GLU A 78 25.79 -12.51 12.33
C GLU A 78 26.83 -12.98 11.30
N ASP A 79 27.09 -14.29 11.22
CA ASP A 79 28.06 -14.90 10.30
C ASP A 79 27.71 -14.68 8.81
N LYS A 80 26.43 -14.38 8.51
CA LYS A 80 25.95 -14.10 7.16
C LYS A 80 25.84 -12.63 6.83
N LEU A 81 26.09 -11.74 7.79
CA LEU A 81 25.81 -10.32 7.64
C LEU A 81 26.74 -9.65 6.62
N GLU A 82 28.06 -9.85 6.74
CA GLU A 82 29.05 -9.23 5.86
C GLU A 82 28.85 -9.62 4.40
N GLU A 83 28.66 -10.92 4.15
CA GLU A 83 28.41 -11.47 2.81
C GLU A 83 27.17 -10.82 2.19
N ASN A 84 26.06 -10.77 2.93
CA ASN A 84 24.80 -10.23 2.42
C ASN A 84 24.85 -8.71 2.19
N ILE A 85 25.63 -7.96 2.98
CA ILE A 85 25.85 -6.52 2.73
C ILE A 85 26.54 -6.30 1.39
N LYS A 86 27.64 -7.01 1.11
CA LYS A 86 28.38 -6.88 -0.15
C LYS A 86 27.53 -7.22 -1.36
N ILE A 87 26.72 -8.27 -1.25
CA ILE A 87 25.80 -8.66 -2.32
C ILE A 87 24.72 -7.58 -2.51
N ALA A 88 24.11 -7.08 -1.43
CA ALA A 88 23.09 -6.03 -1.51
C ALA A 88 23.64 -4.74 -2.13
N GLN A 89 24.85 -4.32 -1.78
CA GLN A 89 25.51 -3.14 -2.37
C GLN A 89 25.75 -3.33 -3.88
N THR A 90 26.17 -4.52 -4.29
CA THR A 90 26.40 -4.86 -5.72
C THR A 90 25.09 -4.82 -6.51
N GLU A 91 24.01 -5.39 -5.97
CA GLU A 91 22.68 -5.32 -6.57
C GLU A 91 22.18 -3.87 -6.63
N ALA A 92 22.34 -3.11 -5.55
CA ALA A 92 21.91 -1.73 -5.47
C ALA A 92 22.61 -0.85 -6.52
N LYS A 93 23.93 -1.02 -6.68
CA LYS A 93 24.72 -0.38 -7.73
C LYS A 93 24.22 -0.74 -9.13
N LYS A 94 23.98 -2.02 -9.38
CA LYS A 94 23.54 -2.52 -10.69
C LYS A 94 22.16 -2.02 -11.08
N PHE A 95 21.20 -1.98 -10.14
CA PHE A 95 19.80 -1.67 -10.45
C PHE A 95 19.44 -0.20 -10.24
N PHE A 96 20.11 0.49 -9.33
CA PHE A 96 19.75 1.86 -8.91
C PHE A 96 20.90 2.86 -9.06
N ASN A 97 22.07 2.43 -9.56
CA ASN A 97 23.28 3.25 -9.64
C ASN A 97 23.63 3.94 -8.30
N ASN A 98 23.28 3.29 -7.18
CA ASN A 98 23.53 3.73 -5.82
C ASN A 98 23.86 2.50 -4.97
N GLU A 99 25.06 2.45 -4.38
CA GLU A 99 25.53 1.32 -3.56
C GLU A 99 25.16 1.45 -2.08
N GLU A 100 24.48 2.53 -1.68
CA GLU A 100 24.09 2.76 -0.29
C GLU A 100 23.03 1.74 0.17
N VAL A 101 23.33 1.05 1.27
CA VAL A 101 22.43 0.11 1.93
C VAL A 101 22.29 0.45 3.42
N PHE A 102 21.14 0.16 4.00
CA PHE A 102 20.83 0.37 5.41
C PHE A 102 20.21 -0.90 6.02
N ILE A 103 20.23 -1.01 7.35
CA ILE A 103 19.74 -2.18 8.10
C ILE A 103 18.49 -1.80 8.88
N GLU A 104 17.49 -2.67 8.87
CA GLU A 104 16.29 -2.54 9.68
C GLU A 104 15.95 -3.84 10.40
N LYS A 105 15.09 -3.74 11.42
CA LYS A 105 14.37 -4.90 11.94
C LYS A 105 13.61 -5.60 10.83
N PHE A 106 13.78 -6.92 10.72
CA PHE A 106 12.90 -7.74 9.91
C PHE A 106 11.66 -8.12 10.72
N PHE A 107 10.49 -8.01 10.09
CA PHE A 107 9.24 -8.47 10.65
C PHE A 107 8.84 -9.73 9.89
N GLU A 108 8.64 -10.85 10.60
CA GLU A 108 8.37 -12.14 9.96
C GLU A 108 6.95 -12.23 9.38
N ASN A 109 5.95 -11.80 10.16
CA ASN A 109 4.54 -11.91 9.78
C ASN A 109 3.81 -10.56 10.00
N PRO A 110 4.31 -9.45 9.44
CA PRO A 110 3.68 -8.15 9.65
C PRO A 110 2.39 -8.03 8.83
N ARG A 111 1.56 -7.09 9.27
CA ARG A 111 0.50 -6.53 8.45
C ARG A 111 0.95 -5.21 7.84
N HIS A 112 0.39 -4.89 6.68
CA HIS A 112 0.58 -3.62 6.01
C HIS A 112 -0.68 -2.79 6.24
N ILE A 113 -0.59 -1.75 7.06
CA ILE A 113 -1.69 -0.84 7.37
C ILE A 113 -1.28 0.55 6.92
N GLU A 114 -2.20 1.28 6.31
CA GLU A 114 -1.90 2.60 5.76
C GLU A 114 -2.99 3.61 6.07
N VAL A 115 -2.62 4.89 6.20
CA VAL A 115 -3.54 5.98 6.60
C VAL A 115 -3.68 6.96 5.46
N GLN A 116 -4.92 7.20 5.04
CA GLN A 116 -5.24 8.22 4.05
C GLN A 116 -5.25 9.61 4.67
N ILE A 117 -4.52 10.54 4.06
CA ILE A 117 -4.49 11.95 4.45
C ILE A 117 -4.97 12.83 3.28
N LEU A 118 -5.67 13.91 3.61
CA LEU A 118 -5.87 15.09 2.77
C LEU A 118 -5.37 16.31 3.52
N SER A 119 -4.64 17.19 2.84
CA SER A 119 -4.14 18.44 3.43
C SER A 119 -4.08 19.56 2.40
N ASP A 120 -4.26 20.81 2.84
CA ASP A 120 -4.04 22.00 2.01
C ASP A 120 -2.63 22.59 2.15
N GLY A 121 -1.75 21.92 2.91
CA GLY A 121 -0.37 22.32 3.13
C GLY A 121 -0.21 23.53 4.04
N LYS A 122 -1.28 24.02 4.66
CA LYS A 122 -1.27 25.18 5.56
C LYS A 122 -1.90 24.81 6.89
N ASP A 123 -3.20 25.03 7.00
CA ASP A 123 -3.91 25.08 8.28
C ASP A 123 -4.79 23.85 8.48
N ASN A 124 -5.12 23.12 7.40
CA ASN A 124 -6.06 22.03 7.48
C ASN A 124 -5.49 20.72 6.95
N THR A 125 -5.51 19.71 7.81
CA THR A 125 -5.10 18.33 7.51
C THR A 125 -6.08 17.39 8.18
N VAL A 126 -6.61 16.43 7.43
CA VAL A 126 -7.56 15.43 7.93
C VAL A 126 -7.10 14.03 7.52
N HIS A 127 -7.43 13.04 8.34
CA HIS A 127 -7.38 11.64 7.93
C HIS A 127 -8.75 11.17 7.43
N LEU A 128 -8.71 10.20 6.53
CA LEU A 128 -9.89 9.46 6.07
C LEU A 128 -9.82 7.99 6.50
N GLY A 129 -9.22 7.76 7.66
CA GLY A 129 -9.11 6.43 8.26
C GLY A 129 -7.96 5.63 7.67
N GLU A 130 -7.98 4.34 7.98
CA GLU A 130 -6.95 3.39 7.58
C GLU A 130 -7.45 2.31 6.62
N ARG A 131 -6.50 1.68 5.93
CA ARG A 131 -6.71 0.51 5.09
C ARG A 131 -5.77 -0.62 5.51
N ASP A 132 -6.26 -1.85 5.47
CA ASP A 132 -5.42 -3.05 5.52
C ASP A 132 -5.11 -3.49 4.09
N CYS A 133 -3.82 -3.55 3.76
CA CYS A 133 -3.32 -3.93 2.45
C CYS A 133 -2.43 -5.18 2.54
N SER A 134 -2.64 -6.03 3.55
CA SER A 134 -1.74 -7.15 3.86
C SER A 134 -1.89 -8.33 2.91
N VAL A 135 -2.98 -8.44 2.14
CA VAL A 135 -3.11 -9.50 1.14
C VAL A 135 -2.29 -9.14 -0.09
N GLN A 136 -1.06 -9.66 -0.12
CA GLN A 136 -0.05 -9.31 -1.12
C GLN A 136 0.55 -10.53 -1.79
N ARG A 137 1.04 -10.34 -3.01
CA ARG A 137 1.93 -11.27 -3.71
C ARG A 137 3.22 -10.56 -4.05
N ARG A 138 4.38 -11.09 -3.61
CA ARG A 138 5.70 -10.49 -3.91
C ARG A 138 5.71 -8.96 -3.65
N TYR A 139 5.12 -8.56 -2.52
CA TYR A 139 4.97 -7.15 -2.10
C TYR A 139 4.04 -6.28 -2.99
N GLN A 140 3.28 -6.87 -3.90
CA GLN A 140 2.21 -6.21 -4.65
C GLN A 140 0.88 -6.48 -3.97
N LYS A 141 0.10 -5.42 -3.70
CA LYS A 141 -1.23 -5.51 -3.09
C LYS A 141 -2.23 -6.14 -4.08
N ILE A 142 -3.07 -7.04 -3.58
CA ILE A 142 -4.03 -7.84 -4.38
C ILE A 142 -5.47 -7.60 -3.90
N ILE A 143 -5.65 -7.54 -2.57
CA ILE A 143 -6.90 -7.18 -1.90
C ILE A 143 -6.59 -6.16 -0.82
N GLU A 144 -7.41 -5.12 -0.75
CA GLU A 144 -7.34 -4.03 0.20
C GLU A 144 -8.70 -3.83 0.85
N GLU A 145 -8.73 -3.49 2.14
CA GLU A 145 -9.99 -3.27 2.84
C GLU A 145 -9.93 -2.10 3.82
N SER A 146 -11.07 -1.44 4.00
CA SER A 146 -11.25 -0.35 4.97
C SER A 146 -12.57 -0.55 5.73
N PRO A 147 -12.58 -0.36 7.06
CA PRO A 147 -11.42 -0.16 7.95
C PRO A 147 -10.55 -1.43 8.09
N CYS A 148 -9.40 -1.31 8.75
CA CYS A 148 -8.57 -2.48 9.06
C CYS A 148 -9.28 -3.40 10.08
N PRO A 149 -9.43 -4.71 9.81
CA PRO A 149 -10.26 -5.59 10.64
C PRO A 149 -9.58 -6.10 11.92
N VAL A 150 -8.30 -5.80 12.14
CA VAL A 150 -7.52 -6.40 13.25
C VAL A 150 -7.02 -5.42 14.32
N ILE A 151 -7.19 -4.12 14.10
CA ILE A 151 -6.82 -3.10 15.09
C ILE A 151 -8.05 -2.65 15.87
N ASN A 152 -7.87 -2.43 17.16
CA ASN A 152 -8.92 -1.90 18.02
C ASN A 152 -9.04 -0.36 17.90
N GLU A 153 -10.06 0.22 18.52
CA GLU A 153 -10.32 1.67 18.46
C GLU A 153 -9.19 2.52 19.07
N GLU A 154 -8.53 2.05 20.13
CA GLU A 154 -7.41 2.77 20.75
C GLU A 154 -6.21 2.83 19.80
N GLN A 155 -5.86 1.71 19.19
CA GLN A 155 -4.79 1.59 18.20
C GLN A 155 -5.09 2.41 16.95
N ARG A 156 -6.33 2.34 16.46
CA ARG A 156 -6.82 3.16 15.33
C ARG A 156 -6.68 4.64 15.66
N LYS A 157 -7.22 5.08 16.80
CA LYS A 157 -7.13 6.47 17.22
C LYS A 157 -5.67 6.94 17.31
N TYR A 158 -4.80 6.16 17.96
CA TYR A 158 -3.38 6.45 18.05
C TYR A 158 -2.75 6.61 16.66
N LEU A 159 -2.95 5.65 15.76
CA LEU A 159 -2.38 5.65 14.41
C LEU A 159 -2.84 6.88 13.59
N LEU A 160 -4.12 7.21 13.67
CA LEU A 160 -4.71 8.33 12.93
C LEU A 160 -4.25 9.68 13.49
N ASP A 161 -4.21 9.83 14.81
CA ASP A 161 -3.73 11.04 15.49
C ASP A 161 -2.26 11.32 15.15
N VAL A 162 -1.38 10.31 15.25
CA VAL A 162 0.06 10.51 14.94
C VAL A 162 0.28 10.84 13.48
N SER A 163 -0.49 10.23 12.58
CA SER A 163 -0.42 10.47 11.14
C SER A 163 -0.83 11.91 10.79
N VAL A 164 -1.98 12.38 11.27
CA VAL A 164 -2.45 13.76 11.01
C VAL A 164 -1.51 14.79 11.63
N ASN A 165 -1.07 14.57 12.87
CA ASN A 165 -0.15 15.47 13.57
C ASN A 165 1.23 15.57 12.90
N ALA A 166 1.69 14.50 12.25
CA ALA A 166 2.92 14.51 11.50
C ALA A 166 2.75 15.34 10.21
N ILE A 167 1.70 15.08 9.44
CA ILE A 167 1.51 15.73 8.14
C ILE A 167 1.14 17.21 8.27
N SER A 168 0.43 17.61 9.33
CA SER A 168 0.09 19.02 9.58
C SER A 168 1.33 19.91 9.76
N LYS A 169 2.49 19.34 10.12
CA LYS A 169 3.76 20.06 10.27
C LYS A 169 4.65 20.01 9.03
N LEU A 170 4.28 19.22 8.01
CA LEU A 170 5.12 18.96 6.84
C LEU A 170 4.87 19.95 5.69
N GLY A 171 3.77 20.71 5.74
CA GLY A 171 3.34 21.57 4.62
C GLY A 171 2.93 20.77 3.38
N TYR A 172 2.39 19.56 3.59
CA TYR A 172 1.98 18.65 2.53
C TYR A 172 0.67 19.11 1.88
N GLU A 173 0.60 19.16 0.54
CA GLU A 173 -0.61 19.57 -0.19
C GLU A 173 -1.17 18.39 -1.00
N GLY A 174 -2.48 18.18 -0.94
CA GLY A 174 -3.22 17.16 -1.69
C GLY A 174 -3.45 15.87 -0.90
N ALA A 175 -3.65 14.77 -1.63
CA ALA A 175 -3.82 13.43 -1.06
C ALA A 175 -2.47 12.75 -0.89
N GLY A 176 -2.28 12.07 0.22
CA GLY A 176 -1.11 11.24 0.48
C GLY A 176 -1.44 10.12 1.44
N THR A 177 -0.60 9.10 1.47
CA THR A 177 -0.79 7.96 2.36
C THR A 177 0.48 7.68 3.12
N LEU A 178 0.37 7.55 4.45
CA LEU A 178 1.44 6.99 5.27
C LEU A 178 1.25 5.49 5.39
N GLU A 179 2.25 4.70 5.00
CA GLU A 179 2.25 3.26 5.12
C GLU A 179 3.00 2.82 6.38
N PHE A 180 2.45 1.82 7.07
CA PHE A 180 2.99 1.27 8.31
C PHE A 180 3.04 -0.25 8.26
N ILE A 181 4.09 -0.78 8.86
CA ILE A 181 4.13 -2.16 9.32
C ILE A 181 3.44 -2.23 10.67
N TYR A 182 2.49 -3.14 10.82
CA TYR A 182 1.88 -3.50 12.09
C TYR A 182 2.39 -4.88 12.53
N ASP A 183 3.04 -4.91 13.69
CA ASP A 183 3.56 -6.13 14.31
C ASP A 183 3.36 -6.09 15.83
N LYS A 184 2.77 -7.16 16.37
CA LYS A 184 2.57 -7.36 17.82
C LYS A 184 1.98 -6.13 18.54
N GLY A 185 0.95 -5.52 17.95
CA GLY A 185 0.25 -4.38 18.55
C GLY A 185 0.91 -3.01 18.34
N LYS A 186 2.01 -2.94 17.59
CA LYS A 186 2.77 -1.70 17.34
C LYS A 186 2.83 -1.38 15.86
N PHE A 187 2.83 -0.09 15.55
CA PHE A 187 2.97 0.45 14.20
C PHE A 187 4.39 0.96 13.98
N TYR A 188 4.90 0.79 12.78
CA TYR A 188 6.21 1.30 12.37
C TYR A 188 6.11 1.87 10.95
N PHE A 189 6.38 3.16 10.80
CA PHE A 189 6.38 3.89 9.55
C PHE A 189 7.32 3.20 8.54
N LEU A 190 6.78 2.91 7.38
CA LEU A 190 7.48 2.26 6.27
C LEU A 190 7.87 3.29 5.21
N GLU A 191 6.88 3.98 4.67
CA GLU A 191 7.04 5.01 3.64
C GLU A 191 5.81 5.93 3.57
N MET A 192 5.92 7.01 2.79
CA MET A 192 4.79 7.85 2.45
C MET A 192 4.63 7.89 0.94
N ASN A 193 3.46 7.49 0.45
CA ASN A 193 3.09 7.70 -0.95
C ASN A 193 2.58 9.13 -1.10
N THR A 194 3.37 9.96 -1.79
CA THR A 194 3.08 11.39 -2.02
C THR A 194 2.12 11.63 -3.19
N ARG A 195 1.13 10.74 -3.31
CA ARG A 195 0.14 10.68 -4.41
C ARG A 195 -1.08 9.89 -3.97
N LEU A 196 -2.13 9.94 -4.78
CA LEU A 196 -3.27 9.02 -4.66
C LEU A 196 -2.83 7.57 -4.94
N GLN A 197 -3.44 6.63 -4.23
CA GLN A 197 -3.20 5.19 -4.38
C GLN A 197 -4.33 4.49 -5.15
N VAL A 198 -4.08 3.27 -5.59
CA VAL A 198 -5.02 2.49 -6.42
C VAL A 198 -6.29 2.18 -5.61
N GLU A 199 -6.06 1.81 -4.35
CA GLU A 199 -6.99 1.38 -3.32
C GLU A 199 -7.71 2.54 -2.60
N HIS A 200 -7.60 3.78 -3.08
CA HIS A 200 -8.37 4.89 -2.52
C HIS A 200 -9.90 4.67 -2.51
N PRO A 201 -10.53 3.91 -3.45
CA PRO A 201 -11.98 3.74 -3.43
C PRO A 201 -12.52 3.09 -2.16
N VAL A 202 -11.81 2.15 -1.51
CA VAL A 202 -12.32 1.57 -0.25
C VAL A 202 -12.47 2.63 0.84
N THR A 203 -11.63 3.67 0.83
CA THR A 203 -11.76 4.82 1.72
C THR A 203 -12.93 5.73 1.29
N GLU A 204 -13.11 5.97 0.00
CA GLU A 204 -14.25 6.75 -0.49
C GLU A 204 -15.58 6.08 -0.14
N GLU A 205 -15.69 4.76 -0.30
CA GLU A 205 -16.91 3.99 -0.02
C GLU A 205 -17.31 4.04 1.46
N VAL A 206 -16.34 4.02 2.39
CA VAL A 206 -16.65 4.07 3.84
C VAL A 206 -16.82 5.49 4.38
N THR A 207 -16.32 6.51 3.69
CA THR A 207 -16.38 7.91 4.15
C THR A 207 -17.37 8.78 3.37
N GLY A 208 -17.73 8.41 2.15
CA GLY A 208 -18.46 9.24 1.20
C GLY A 208 -17.66 10.42 0.64
N VAL A 209 -16.35 10.49 0.88
CA VAL A 209 -15.50 11.58 0.41
C VAL A 209 -14.82 11.22 -0.90
N ASP A 210 -15.14 11.96 -1.97
CA ASP A 210 -14.48 11.86 -3.28
C ASP A 210 -13.07 12.48 -3.23
N LEU A 211 -12.05 11.63 -3.18
CA LEU A 211 -10.65 12.02 -3.00
C LEU A 211 -10.10 12.73 -4.24
N VAL A 212 -10.45 12.27 -5.43
CA VAL A 212 -9.98 12.86 -6.69
C VAL A 212 -10.50 14.29 -6.83
N LYS A 213 -11.79 14.50 -6.57
CA LYS A 213 -12.41 15.83 -6.55
C LYS A 213 -11.76 16.74 -5.51
N ARG A 214 -11.48 16.23 -4.31
CA ARG A 214 -10.81 17.03 -3.26
C ARG A 214 -9.40 17.42 -3.65
N GLN A 215 -8.63 16.55 -4.31
CA GLN A 215 -7.31 16.93 -4.84
C GLN A 215 -7.40 18.09 -5.83
N ILE A 216 -8.35 18.04 -6.76
CA ILE A 216 -8.58 19.11 -7.76
C ILE A 216 -9.02 20.41 -7.07
N GLU A 217 -9.91 20.33 -6.08
CA GLU A 217 -10.35 21.49 -5.28
C GLU A 217 -9.19 22.14 -4.52
N ILE A 218 -8.37 21.35 -3.82
CA ILE A 218 -7.20 21.85 -3.09
C ILE A 218 -6.24 22.52 -4.07
N ALA A 219 -5.95 21.89 -5.20
CA ALA A 219 -5.01 22.46 -6.17
C ALA A 219 -5.54 23.77 -6.78
N SER A 220 -6.85 23.87 -7.03
CA SER A 220 -7.47 25.05 -7.65
C SER A 220 -7.68 26.21 -6.68
N THR A 221 -8.02 25.92 -5.42
CA THR A 221 -8.39 26.95 -4.42
C THR A 221 -7.31 27.20 -3.37
N GLY A 222 -6.38 26.26 -3.20
CA GLY A 222 -5.37 26.27 -2.15
C GLY A 222 -5.93 26.08 -0.74
N LYS A 223 -7.13 25.48 -0.61
CA LYS A 223 -7.85 25.24 0.64
C LYS A 223 -8.51 23.87 0.66
N LEU A 224 -8.59 23.26 1.84
CA LEU A 224 -9.36 22.05 2.09
C LEU A 224 -10.66 22.42 2.84
N ASN A 225 -11.79 22.40 2.14
CA ASN A 225 -13.11 22.66 2.74
C ASN A 225 -13.75 21.38 3.31
N LEU A 226 -13.04 20.74 4.24
CA LEU A 226 -13.48 19.53 4.96
C LEU A 226 -12.78 19.50 6.32
N GLN A 227 -13.51 19.37 7.42
CA GLN A 227 -12.94 19.25 8.76
C GLN A 227 -13.01 17.80 9.25
N GLN A 228 -12.13 17.42 10.18
CA GLN A 228 -12.10 16.05 10.71
C GLN A 228 -13.45 15.62 11.31
N LYS A 229 -14.18 16.55 11.92
CA LYS A 229 -15.51 16.32 12.52
C LYS A 229 -16.62 16.05 11.49
N ASP A 230 -16.40 16.41 10.23
CA ASP A 230 -17.38 16.23 9.15
C ASP A 230 -17.26 14.84 8.51
N ILE A 231 -16.21 14.09 8.85
CA ILE A 231 -15.92 12.77 8.29
C ILE A 231 -16.57 11.71 9.16
N THR A 232 -17.53 10.99 8.58
CA THR A 232 -18.16 9.82 9.19
C THR A 232 -17.69 8.55 8.52
N PHE A 233 -17.51 7.49 9.30
CA PHE A 233 -17.15 6.16 8.80
C PHE A 233 -18.35 5.24 8.90
N PHE A 234 -18.73 4.60 7.79
CA PHE A 234 -19.84 3.67 7.77
C PHE A 234 -19.53 2.39 7.00
N GLY A 235 -19.76 1.26 7.66
CA GLY A 235 -19.64 -0.06 7.06
C GLY A 235 -18.21 -0.49 6.81
N HIS A 236 -18.04 -1.31 5.77
CA HIS A 236 -16.77 -1.91 5.39
C HIS A 236 -16.71 -2.02 3.87
N ALA A 237 -15.58 -1.67 3.27
CA ALA A 237 -15.35 -1.80 1.84
C ALA A 237 -14.11 -2.67 1.58
N ILE A 238 -14.18 -3.48 0.53
CA ILE A 238 -13.09 -4.36 0.09
C ILE A 238 -12.93 -4.19 -1.42
N GLU A 239 -11.69 -3.99 -1.86
CA GLU A 239 -11.29 -3.92 -3.27
C GLU A 239 -10.55 -5.19 -3.68
N CYS A 240 -10.86 -5.71 -4.86
CA CYS A 240 -10.10 -6.76 -5.54
C CYS A 240 -9.53 -6.19 -6.84
N ARG A 241 -8.20 -6.34 -7.04
CA ARG A 241 -7.54 -5.99 -8.29
C ARG A 241 -7.73 -7.09 -9.33
N ILE A 242 -8.55 -6.84 -10.35
CA ILE A 242 -8.76 -7.79 -11.45
C ILE A 242 -7.66 -7.54 -12.48
N ASN A 243 -6.70 -8.45 -12.54
CA ASN A 243 -5.56 -8.36 -13.44
C ASN A 243 -5.67 -9.41 -14.54
N ALA A 244 -5.18 -9.07 -15.74
CA ALA A 244 -5.01 -9.98 -16.86
C ALA A 244 -3.75 -10.83 -16.65
N GLU A 245 -3.85 -11.77 -15.71
CA GLU A 245 -2.79 -12.69 -15.32
C GLU A 245 -3.39 -14.08 -15.13
N ASP A 246 -2.57 -15.12 -15.27
CA ASP A 246 -2.96 -16.51 -14.98
C ASP A 246 -2.33 -16.99 -13.67
N PRO A 247 -3.04 -16.94 -12.53
CA PRO A 247 -2.51 -17.38 -11.23
C PRO A 247 -1.99 -18.81 -11.22
N SER A 248 -2.52 -19.70 -12.06
CA SER A 248 -2.07 -21.10 -12.16
C SER A 248 -0.71 -21.27 -12.82
N LYS A 249 -0.22 -20.24 -13.51
CA LYS A 249 1.07 -20.21 -14.22
C LYS A 249 2.00 -19.15 -13.64
N ASP A 250 2.08 -19.10 -12.31
CA ASP A 250 2.83 -18.07 -11.58
C ASP A 250 2.48 -16.64 -12.05
N PHE A 251 1.18 -16.41 -12.30
CA PHE A 251 0.61 -15.11 -12.70
C PHE A 251 1.27 -14.55 -13.96
N LEU A 252 1.51 -15.41 -14.94
CA LEU A 252 1.98 -14.98 -16.25
C LEU A 252 1.01 -13.93 -16.82
N PRO A 253 1.48 -12.75 -17.27
CA PRO A 253 0.62 -11.75 -17.90
C PRO A 253 -0.11 -12.32 -19.12
N SER A 254 -1.38 -11.99 -19.25
CA SER A 254 -2.29 -12.46 -20.28
C SER A 254 -2.70 -11.30 -21.20
N ALA A 255 -1.79 -10.88 -22.07
CA ALA A 255 -2.09 -9.89 -23.09
C ALA A 255 -3.00 -10.50 -24.18
N GLY A 256 -3.96 -9.73 -24.69
CA GLY A 256 -4.94 -10.25 -25.64
C GLY A 256 -6.07 -9.26 -25.93
N THR A 257 -7.08 -9.71 -26.68
CA THR A 257 -8.28 -8.93 -26.96
C THR A 257 -9.40 -9.42 -26.06
N ILE A 258 -10.08 -8.50 -25.37
CA ILE A 258 -11.28 -8.80 -24.60
C ILE A 258 -12.42 -9.14 -25.55
N LYS A 259 -12.85 -10.40 -25.55
CA LYS A 259 -13.92 -10.90 -26.42
C LYS A 259 -15.30 -10.61 -25.86
N THR A 260 -15.44 -10.74 -24.55
CA THR A 260 -16.67 -10.50 -23.80
C THR A 260 -16.30 -9.75 -22.52
N TYR A 261 -17.06 -8.71 -22.19
CA TYR A 261 -16.91 -7.95 -20.96
C TYR A 261 -18.29 -7.65 -20.38
N ASN A 262 -18.63 -8.32 -19.28
CA ASN A 262 -19.83 -8.05 -18.51
C ASN A 262 -19.44 -7.79 -17.06
N GLN A 263 -19.52 -6.54 -16.64
CA GLN A 263 -19.15 -6.13 -15.29
C GLN A 263 -20.33 -6.28 -14.32
N PRO A 264 -20.08 -6.66 -13.05
CA PRO A 264 -21.13 -6.73 -12.05
C PRO A 264 -21.66 -5.33 -11.74
N SER A 265 -22.89 -5.28 -11.24
CA SER A 265 -23.54 -4.05 -10.79
C SER A 265 -24.40 -4.31 -9.57
N GLY A 266 -25.17 -3.31 -9.13
CA GLY A 266 -26.11 -3.42 -8.02
C GLY A 266 -25.64 -2.71 -6.73
N PRO A 267 -26.46 -2.78 -5.67
CA PRO A 267 -26.22 -2.01 -4.44
C PRO A 267 -24.88 -2.35 -3.77
N GLY A 268 -24.07 -1.31 -3.53
CA GLY A 268 -22.77 -1.44 -2.87
C GLY A 268 -21.71 -2.15 -3.72
N THR A 269 -21.86 -2.14 -5.05
CA THR A 269 -20.85 -2.64 -6.00
C THR A 269 -20.40 -1.49 -6.88
N ARG A 270 -19.10 -1.21 -6.88
CA ARG A 270 -18.42 -0.22 -7.72
C ARG A 270 -17.36 -0.93 -8.57
N VAL A 271 -17.27 -0.53 -9.83
CA VAL A 271 -16.25 -1.01 -10.76
C VAL A 271 -15.57 0.20 -11.39
N ASP A 272 -14.27 0.31 -11.15
CA ASP A 272 -13.41 1.29 -11.82
C ASP A 272 -12.64 0.54 -12.92
N SER A 273 -12.93 0.82 -14.18
CA SER A 273 -12.32 0.14 -15.33
C SER A 273 -12.23 1.09 -16.53
N CYS A 274 -11.22 0.89 -17.38
CA CYS A 274 -11.09 1.53 -18.69
C CYS A 274 -11.23 0.53 -19.85
N VAL A 275 -11.59 -0.72 -19.54
CA VAL A 275 -11.68 -1.83 -20.47
C VAL A 275 -13.11 -1.98 -20.98
N PHE A 276 -13.24 -2.36 -22.25
CA PHE A 276 -14.53 -2.61 -22.90
C PHE A 276 -14.39 -3.77 -23.91
N GLN A 277 -15.51 -4.35 -24.30
CA GLN A 277 -15.51 -5.44 -25.28
C GLN A 277 -14.84 -5.01 -26.59
N GLY A 278 -13.90 -5.82 -27.06
CA GLY A 278 -13.08 -5.56 -28.26
C GLY A 278 -11.79 -4.80 -28.00
N CYS A 279 -11.56 -4.24 -26.80
CA CYS A 279 -10.31 -3.57 -26.51
C CYS A 279 -9.15 -4.57 -26.35
N LYS A 280 -7.92 -4.12 -26.64
CA LYS A 280 -6.71 -4.93 -26.53
C LYS A 280 -5.95 -4.58 -25.25
N ILE A 281 -5.61 -5.59 -24.47
CA ILE A 281 -4.67 -5.50 -23.35
C ILE A 281 -3.26 -5.69 -23.93
N PRO A 282 -2.42 -4.64 -23.94
CA PRO A 282 -1.06 -4.73 -24.45
C PRO A 282 -0.13 -5.37 -23.41
N PRO A 283 1.00 -5.97 -23.84
CA PRO A 283 2.00 -6.53 -22.93
C PRO A 283 2.94 -5.48 -22.31
N TYR A 284 2.71 -4.18 -22.59
CA TYR A 284 3.65 -3.10 -22.26
C TYR A 284 3.33 -2.37 -20.95
N TYR A 285 2.13 -2.53 -20.41
CA TYR A 285 1.65 -1.82 -19.22
C TYR A 285 1.34 -2.80 -18.08
N ASP A 286 0.92 -2.26 -16.94
CA ASP A 286 0.36 -3.04 -15.85
C ASP A 286 -0.83 -3.89 -16.33
N SER A 287 -0.99 -5.07 -15.74
CA SER A 287 -2.01 -6.05 -16.11
C SER A 287 -3.40 -5.71 -15.56
N LEU A 288 -3.57 -4.64 -14.77
CA LEU A 288 -4.84 -4.23 -14.20
C LEU A 288 -5.91 -3.98 -15.27
N VAL A 289 -6.99 -4.77 -15.19
CA VAL A 289 -8.17 -4.70 -16.06
C VAL A 289 -9.26 -3.86 -15.41
N ALA A 290 -9.54 -4.13 -14.13
CA ALA A 290 -10.57 -3.45 -13.37
C ALA A 290 -10.25 -3.51 -11.87
N LYS A 291 -10.78 -2.56 -11.12
CA LYS A 291 -10.90 -2.65 -9.66
C LYS A 291 -12.35 -2.97 -9.34
N LEU A 292 -12.59 -4.05 -8.63
CA LEU A 292 -13.92 -4.40 -8.13
C LEU A 292 -13.99 -4.06 -6.64
N ILE A 293 -14.85 -3.12 -6.29
CA ILE A 293 -15.01 -2.65 -4.92
C ILE A 293 -16.42 -3.00 -4.47
N CYS A 294 -16.55 -3.64 -3.30
CA CYS A 294 -17.85 -3.81 -2.67
C CYS A 294 -17.85 -3.22 -1.26
N HIS A 295 -18.87 -2.42 -0.99
CA HIS A 295 -19.20 -1.88 0.31
C HIS A 295 -20.31 -2.72 0.95
N GLY A 296 -20.29 -2.88 2.26
CA GLY A 296 -21.36 -3.50 3.04
C GLY A 296 -21.50 -2.82 4.41
N ARG A 297 -22.61 -3.08 5.11
CA ARG A 297 -22.82 -2.58 6.48
C ARG A 297 -21.79 -3.09 7.50
N ASP A 298 -21.15 -4.22 7.17
CA ASP A 298 -20.13 -4.91 7.93
C ASP A 298 -19.24 -5.69 6.95
N ARG A 299 -18.08 -6.16 7.44
CA ARG A 299 -17.10 -6.91 6.63
C ARG A 299 -17.71 -8.17 5.99
N THR A 300 -18.54 -8.90 6.73
CA THR A 300 -19.21 -10.12 6.24
C THR A 300 -20.11 -9.83 5.03
N SER A 301 -20.87 -8.73 5.09
CA SER A 301 -21.75 -8.28 4.02
C SER A 301 -20.94 -7.82 2.80
N ALA A 302 -19.82 -7.11 3.01
CA ALA A 302 -18.90 -6.74 1.94
C ALA A 302 -18.31 -7.97 1.23
N ILE A 303 -17.85 -8.98 1.99
CA ILE A 303 -17.38 -10.26 1.45
C ILE A 303 -18.47 -10.99 0.66
N SER A 304 -19.70 -11.02 1.17
CA SER A 304 -20.83 -11.65 0.48
C SER A 304 -21.13 -10.97 -0.87
N ARG A 305 -21.12 -9.63 -0.89
CA ARG A 305 -21.28 -8.85 -2.12
C ARG A 305 -20.14 -9.05 -3.10
N LEU A 306 -18.89 -9.12 -2.63
CA LEU A 306 -17.74 -9.45 -3.48
C LEU A 306 -17.88 -10.82 -4.12
N LYS A 307 -18.25 -11.85 -3.35
CA LYS A 307 -18.45 -13.22 -3.87
C LYS A 307 -19.45 -13.23 -5.02
N ARG A 308 -20.63 -12.63 -4.82
CA ARG A 308 -21.66 -12.47 -5.85
C ARG A 308 -21.12 -11.70 -7.07
N SER A 309 -20.49 -10.56 -6.84
CA SER A 309 -20.00 -9.69 -7.91
C SER A 309 -18.92 -10.36 -8.75
N LEU A 310 -18.03 -11.15 -8.14
CA LEU A 310 -17.03 -11.94 -8.86
C LEU A 310 -17.65 -13.11 -9.64
N ASP A 311 -18.74 -13.70 -9.15
CA ASP A 311 -19.48 -14.74 -9.89
C ASP A 311 -20.23 -14.18 -11.11
N GLU A 312 -20.64 -12.91 -11.06
CA GLU A 312 -21.26 -12.19 -12.19
C GLU A 312 -20.24 -11.57 -13.16
N PHE A 313 -18.98 -11.38 -12.75
CA PHE A 313 -17.97 -10.71 -13.57
C PHE A 313 -17.45 -11.65 -14.67
N VAL A 314 -17.88 -11.40 -15.91
CA VAL A 314 -17.45 -12.17 -17.08
C VAL A 314 -16.44 -11.37 -17.90
N ILE A 315 -15.23 -11.91 -18.01
CA ILE A 315 -14.18 -11.38 -18.88
C ILE A 315 -13.61 -12.55 -19.68
N GLU A 316 -13.77 -12.51 -21.01
CA GLU A 316 -13.28 -13.56 -21.91
C GLU A 316 -12.22 -13.01 -22.86
N GLY A 317 -11.34 -13.90 -23.33
CA GLY A 317 -10.25 -13.58 -24.27
C GLY A 317 -8.88 -13.42 -23.62
N VAL A 318 -8.83 -13.25 -22.29
CA VAL A 318 -7.62 -13.26 -21.46
C VAL A 318 -7.87 -14.05 -20.18
N SER A 319 -6.81 -14.59 -19.57
CA SER A 319 -6.87 -15.12 -18.20
C SER A 319 -6.95 -13.97 -17.20
N THR A 320 -7.63 -14.18 -16.07
CA THR A 320 -7.76 -13.16 -15.03
C THR A 320 -7.54 -13.69 -13.61
N THR A 321 -7.34 -12.77 -12.66
CA THR A 321 -7.24 -13.08 -11.23
C THR A 321 -8.59 -13.32 -10.53
N ILE A 322 -9.72 -13.29 -11.24
CA ILE A 322 -11.07 -13.47 -10.66
C ILE A 322 -11.18 -14.77 -9.84
N ASP A 323 -10.71 -15.89 -10.40
CA ASP A 323 -10.81 -17.19 -9.71
C ASP A 323 -9.93 -17.26 -8.46
N LEU A 324 -8.78 -16.57 -8.45
CA LEU A 324 -7.96 -16.44 -7.26
C LEU A 324 -8.71 -15.70 -6.16
N HIS A 325 -9.33 -14.55 -6.48
CA HIS A 325 -10.13 -13.78 -5.51
C HIS A 325 -11.27 -14.62 -4.95
N LYS A 326 -11.98 -15.37 -5.81
CA LYS A 326 -13.03 -16.31 -5.40
C LYS A 326 -12.52 -17.36 -4.41
N LYS A 327 -11.31 -17.89 -4.60
CA LYS A 327 -10.68 -18.83 -3.66
C LYS A 327 -10.29 -18.14 -2.34
N ILE A 328 -9.68 -16.96 -2.39
CA ILE A 328 -9.29 -16.18 -1.20
C ILE A 328 -10.51 -15.87 -0.33
N LEU A 329 -11.61 -15.39 -0.91
CA LEU A 329 -12.82 -15.01 -0.16
C LEU A 329 -13.54 -16.20 0.48
N ARG A 330 -13.26 -17.43 0.04
CA ARG A 330 -13.78 -18.67 0.63
C ARG A 330 -12.84 -19.28 1.68
N ASN A 331 -11.62 -18.77 1.80
CA ASN A 331 -10.64 -19.27 2.75
C ASN A 331 -10.92 -18.77 4.17
N GLU A 332 -10.84 -19.67 5.16
CA GLU A 332 -11.14 -19.37 6.56
C GLU A 332 -10.17 -18.35 7.17
N ASP A 333 -8.90 -18.35 6.76
CA ASP A 333 -7.93 -17.37 7.26
C ASP A 333 -8.32 -15.96 6.81
N PHE A 334 -8.74 -15.79 5.55
CA PHE A 334 -9.20 -14.49 5.07
C PHE A 334 -10.48 -14.03 5.80
N ILE A 335 -11.45 -14.94 5.95
CA ILE A 335 -12.72 -14.66 6.64
C ILE A 335 -12.47 -14.25 8.10
N ASN A 336 -11.53 -14.91 8.77
CA ASN A 336 -11.20 -14.66 10.18
C ASN A 336 -10.06 -13.64 10.39
N SER A 337 -9.61 -12.96 9.34
CA SER A 337 -8.51 -11.98 9.41
C SER A 337 -7.21 -12.58 10.00
N LYS A 338 -6.85 -13.79 9.59
CA LYS A 338 -5.61 -14.51 9.93
C LYS A 338 -4.62 -14.52 8.77
N TYR A 339 -4.28 -13.34 8.26
CA TYR A 339 -3.34 -13.19 7.15
C TYR A 339 -2.30 -12.11 7.48
N ASP A 340 -1.15 -12.23 6.84
CA ASP A 340 -0.02 -11.31 6.88
C ASP A 340 0.49 -11.10 5.45
N VAL A 341 1.48 -10.22 5.25
CA VAL A 341 2.04 -9.93 3.92
C VAL A 341 2.61 -11.14 3.17
N ASN A 342 2.94 -12.21 3.90
CA ASN A 342 3.47 -13.46 3.34
C ASN A 342 2.39 -14.54 3.19
N TRP A 343 1.17 -14.34 3.69
CA TRP A 343 0.12 -15.37 3.75
C TRP A 343 -0.19 -15.99 2.38
N LEU A 344 -0.47 -15.16 1.37
CA LEU A 344 -0.84 -15.65 0.04
C LEU A 344 0.26 -16.52 -0.59
N SER A 345 1.53 -16.18 -0.33
CA SER A 345 2.69 -16.95 -0.81
C SER A 345 2.85 -18.31 -0.11
N LYS A 346 2.41 -18.42 1.15
CA LYS A 346 2.48 -19.64 1.96
C LYS A 346 1.29 -20.58 1.69
N THR A 347 0.10 -20.02 1.55
CA THR A 347 -1.17 -20.77 1.46
C THR A 347 -1.38 -21.48 0.11
N LYS A 348 -0.71 -21.05 -0.98
CA LYS A 348 -0.73 -21.64 -2.33
C LYS A 348 -2.12 -22.12 -2.80
N PHE A 349 -2.88 -21.23 -3.43
CA PHE A 349 -4.19 -21.56 -4.01
C PHE A 349 -4.12 -22.32 -5.36
N TYR A 350 -2.92 -22.43 -5.93
CA TYR A 350 -2.60 -23.06 -7.22
C TYR A 350 -1.27 -23.79 -7.13
#